data_AF-A0A968JH81-F1
#
_entry.id   AF-A0A968JH81-F1
#
_cell.length_a   1.000
_cell.length_b   1.000
_cell.length_c   1.000
_cell.angle_alpha   90.00
_cell.angle_beta   90.00
_cell.angle_gamma   90.00
#
_symmetry.space_group_name_H-M   'P 1'
#
loop_
_entity.id
_entity.type
_entity.pdbx_description
1 polymer ?
#
loop_
_entity_poly.entity_id
_entity_poly.type
_entity_poly.pdbx_seq_one_letter_code
_entity_poly.pdbx_strand_id
1 'polypeptide(L)' 'MLGIIVVGVLAGKKMDVYFSMKQPIFSAIFALMATVLALYVALKDFLMPKQ' A
#
# COMPACT_ATOMS: atom_id res chain seq x y z
N MET A 1 2.29 -10.16 -2.53
CA MET A 1 1.04 -9.43 -2.22
C MET A 1 0.94 -8.97 -0.76
N LEU A 2 0.94 -9.88 0.23
CA LEU A 2 0.78 -9.55 1.65
C LEU A 2 1.80 -8.52 2.19
N GLY A 3 3.07 -8.64 1.80
CA GLY A 3 4.11 -7.69 2.21
C GLY A 3 3.88 -6.25 1.74
N ILE A 4 3.31 -6.06 0.55
CA ILE A 4 3.02 -4.73 -0.02
C ILE A 4 1.94 -4.01 0.80
N ILE A 5 0.93 -4.77 1.22
CA ILE A 5 -0.20 -4.27 2.00
C ILE A 5 0.25 -3.91 3.43
N VAL A 6 1.03 -4.80 4.07
CA VAL A 6 1.55 -4.57 5.43
C VAL A 6 2.48 -3.36 5.48
N VAL A 7 3.39 -3.23 4.51
CA VAL A 7 4.29 -2.07 4.42
C VAL A 7 3.51 -0.79 4.16
N GLY A 8 2.49 -0.82 3.29
CA GLY A 8 1.64 0.34 2.99
C GLY A 8 0.91 0.86 4.23
N VAL A 9 0.26 -0.01 4.99
CA VAL A 9 -0.50 0.38 6.20
C VAL A 9 0.42 0.89 7.30
N LEU A 10 1.57 0.24 7.52
CA LEU A 10 2.53 0.69 8.54
C LEU A 10 3.17 2.02 8.17
N ALA A 11 3.53 2.24 6.91
CA ALA A 11 4.07 3.49 6.42
C ALA A 11 3.06 4.64 6.54
N GLY A 12 1.79 4.40 6.14
CA GLY A 12 0.71 5.38 6.27
C GLY A 12 0.44 5.77 7.73
N LYS A 13 0.33 4.78 8.62
CA LYS A 13 0.09 5.02 10.05
C LYS A 13 1.23 5.80 10.71
N LYS A 14 2.49 5.45 10.40
CA LYS A 14 3.66 6.13 10.98
C LYS A 14 3.73 7.59 10.55
N MET A 15 3.27 7.90 9.34
CA MET A 15 3.29 9.24 8.77
C MET A 15 2.11 10.09 9.21
N ASP A 16 0.92 9.53 9.38
CA ASP A 16 -0.20 10.23 10.04
C ASP A 16 0.16 10.65 11.47
N VAL A 17 0.86 9.78 12.22
CA VAL A 17 1.37 10.11 13.56
C VAL A 17 2.49 11.16 13.51
N TYR A 18 3.41 11.04 12.55
CA TYR A 18 4.51 12.01 12.39
C TYR A 18 4.00 13.43 12.10
N PHE A 19 2.95 13.56 11.29
CA PHE A 19 2.34 14.85 10.97
C PHE A 19 1.23 15.27 11.95
N SER A 20 0.95 14.50 13.01
CA SER A 20 -0.14 14.74 13.99
C SER A 20 -1.47 15.11 13.34
N MET A 21 -1.76 14.53 12.16
CA MET A 21 -3.00 14.83 11.46
C MET A 21 -4.17 14.14 12.18
N LYS A 22 -5.21 14.91 12.53
CA LYS A 22 -6.46 14.37 13.11
C LYS A 22 -7.20 13.44 12.14
N GLN A 23 -6.94 13.55 10.85
CA GLN A 23 -7.56 12.74 9.81
C GLN A 23 -6.51 11.81 9.19
N PRO A 24 -6.84 10.54 8.93
CA PRO A 24 -5.89 9.54 8.44
C PRO A 24 -5.65 9.66 6.93
N ILE A 25 -5.21 10.85 6.49
CA ILE A 25 -5.07 11.19 5.07
C ILE A 25 -3.90 10.43 4.46
N PHE A 26 -2.76 10.32 5.16
CA PHE A 26 -1.62 9.56 4.63
C PHE A 26 -1.91 8.07 4.63
N SER A 27 -2.61 7.54 5.64
CA SER A 27 -3.08 6.15 5.59
C SER A 27 -4.00 5.88 4.41
N ALA A 28 -4.89 6.82 4.06
CA ALA A 28 -5.75 6.68 2.87
C ALA A 28 -4.94 6.69 1.55
N ILE A 29 -3.97 7.61 1.42
CA ILE A 29 -3.08 7.69 0.24
C ILE A 29 -2.23 6.43 0.13
N PHE A 30 -1.64 5.96 1.23
CA PHE A 30 -0.82 4.76 1.25
C PHE A 30 -1.64 3.49 1.00
N ALA A 31 -2.88 3.42 1.48
CA ALA A 31 -3.77 2.31 1.19
C ALA A 31 -4.13 2.26 -0.31
N LEU A 32 -4.40 3.40 -0.94
CA LEU A 32 -4.63 3.50 -2.38
C LEU A 32 -3.40 3.06 -3.17
N MET A 33 -2.22 3.59 -2.84
CA MET A 33 -0.96 3.20 -3.49
C MET A 33 -0.66 1.71 -3.32
N ALA A 34 -0.82 1.17 -2.11
CA ALA A 34 -0.58 -0.24 -1.84
C ALA A 34 -1.56 -1.13 -2.61
N THR A 35 -2.81 -0.70 -2.77
CA THR A 35 -3.82 -1.40 -3.57
C THR A 35 -3.43 -1.42 -5.04
N VAL A 36 -3.02 -0.29 -5.60
CA VAL A 36 -2.55 -0.20 -7.01
C VAL A 36 -1.32 -1.06 -7.23
N LEU A 37 -0.33 -1.02 -6.33
CA LEU A 37 0.88 -1.86 -6.41
C LEU A 37 0.55 -3.35 -6.28
N ALA A 38 -0.35 -3.72 -5.37
CA ALA A 38 -0.79 -5.10 -5.21
C ALA A 38 -1.51 -5.60 -6.46
N LEU A 39 -2.40 -4.79 -7.05
CA LEU A 39 -3.07 -5.08 -8.32
C LEU A 39 -2.08 -5.21 -9.47
N TYR A 40 -1.12 -4.29 -9.58
CA TYR A 40 -0.09 -4.35 -10.61
C TYR A 40 0.72 -5.64 -10.50
N VAL A 41 1.17 -6.00 -9.30
CA VAL A 41 1.92 -7.26 -9.08
C VAL A 41 1.06 -8.47 -9.39
N ALA A 42 -0.20 -8.51 -8.93
CA ALA A 42 -1.09 -9.63 -9.20
C ALA A 42 -1.41 -9.77 -10.69
N LEU A 43 -1.69 -8.67 -11.39
CA LEU A 43 -1.91 -8.66 -12.83
C LEU A 43 -0.65 -9.04 -13.59
N LYS A 44 0.52 -8.56 -13.16
CA LYS A 44 1.80 -8.92 -13.75
C LYS A 44 2.10 -10.42 -13.56
N ASP A 45 1.91 -10.96 -12.37
CA ASP A 45 2.09 -12.39 -12.09
C ASP A 45 1.08 -13.24 -12.87
N PHE A 46 -0.13 -12.74 -13.10
CA PHE A 46 -1.16 -13.42 -13.89
C PHE A 46 -0.88 -13.39 -15.41
N LEU A 47 -0.43 -12.24 -15.93
CA LEU A 47 -0.17 -12.02 -17.37
C LEU A 47 1.21 -12.55 -17.80
N MET A 48 2.19 -12.51 -16.90
CA MET A 48 3.53 -13.07 -17.09
C MET A 48 3.82 -14.04 -15.94
N PRO A 49 3.22 -15.24 -15.97
CA PRO A 49 3.55 -16.29 -15.02
C PRO A 49 5.03 -16.60 -15.18
N LYS A 50 5.80 -16.31 -14.15
CA LYS A 50 7.23 -16.64 -14.10
C LYS A 50 7.32 -18.15 -13.94
N GLN A 51 7.60 -18.85 -15.04
CA GLN A 51 7.95 -20.28 -15.05
C GLN A 51 9.16 -20.54 -14.16
#